data_AF-A0A0R3G042-F1
#
_entry.id   AF-A0A0R3G042-F1
#
_cell.length_a   1.000
_cell.length_b   1.000
_cell.length_c   1.000
_cell.angle_alpha   90.00
_cell.angle_beta   90.00
_cell.angle_gamma   90.00
#
_symmetry.space_group_name_H-M   'P 1'
#
loop_
_entity.id
_entity.type
_entity.pdbx_description
1 polymer ?
#
loop_
_entity_poly.entity_id
_entity_poly.type
_entity_poly.pdbx_seq_one_letter_code
_entity_poly.pdbx_strand_id
1 'polypeptide(L)'
;MLDNREVLRRRQLSVLSDLLAGNAPSGFDEYTALTAGVQLRSKRRFDVANAVPWLAELPNWEYEFEQYARLHSMRCCVLCDAKEFRTYSYELPRLRDWMMDREVAEGLRRIALVRRGGRRELQIAFGKKLRYFALRPERAEA
;
A
#
# COMPACT_ATOMS: atom_id res chain seq x y z
N MET A 1 24.90 -9.09 31.59
CA MET A 1 25.50 -9.11 30.24
C MET A 1 24.38 -9.39 29.26
N LEU A 2 24.19 -8.54 28.24
CA LEU A 2 23.29 -8.87 27.13
C LEU A 2 23.83 -10.13 26.43
N ASP A 3 22.97 -11.10 26.17
CA ASP A 3 23.29 -12.28 25.37
C ASP A 3 23.82 -11.82 23.99
N ASN A 4 24.99 -12.32 23.58
CA ASN A 4 25.60 -12.00 22.28
C ASN A 4 24.63 -12.27 21.11
N ARG A 5 23.72 -13.25 21.26
CA ARG A 5 22.68 -13.53 20.26
C ARG A 5 21.69 -12.38 20.12
N GLU A 6 21.31 -11.75 21.23
CA GLU A 6 20.38 -10.63 21.25
C GLU A 6 21.03 -9.36 20.67
N VAL A 7 22.32 -9.13 20.97
CA VAL A 7 23.09 -8.03 20.37
C VAL A 7 23.17 -8.19 18.85
N LEU A 8 23.48 -9.41 18.37
CA LEU A 8 23.53 -9.69 16.94
C LEU A 8 22.16 -9.52 16.27
N ARG A 9 21.09 -10.02 16.89
CA ARG A 9 19.72 -9.88 16.39
C ARG A 9 19.34 -8.41 16.22
N ARG A 10 19.62 -7.56 17.21
CA ARG A 10 19.34 -6.11 17.13
C ARG A 10 20.12 -5.44 16.01
N ARG A 11 21.39 -5.78 15.84
CA ARG A 11 22.22 -5.25 14.75
C ARG A 11 21.68 -5.65 13.38
N GLN A 12 21.30 -6.92 13.21
CA GLN A 12 20.70 -7.41 11.96
C GLN A 12 19.37 -6.71 11.64
N LEU A 13 18.52 -6.51 12.65
CA LEU A 13 17.27 -5.77 12.49
C LEU A 13 17.52 -4.31 12.10
N SER A 14 18.52 -3.65 12.70
CA SER A 14 18.89 -2.27 12.33
C SER A 14 19.35 -2.19 10.87
N VAL A 15 20.27 -3.06 10.45
CA VAL A 15 20.76 -3.11 9.07
C VAL A 15 19.62 -3.35 8.08
N LEU A 16 18.75 -4.32 8.37
CA LEU A 16 17.60 -4.62 7.52
C LEU A 16 16.63 -3.44 7.43
N SER A 17 16.39 -2.75 8.56
CA SER A 17 15.54 -1.56 8.61
C SER A 17 16.08 -0.44 7.71
N ASP A 18 17.38 -0.14 7.80
CA ASP A 18 18.03 0.89 6.99
C ASP A 18 17.93 0.56 5.49
N LEU A 19 18.28 -0.68 5.10
CA LEU A 19 18.21 -1.12 3.70
C LEU A 19 16.80 -1.00 3.12
N LEU A 20 15.79 -1.44 3.89
CA LEU A 20 14.39 -1.36 3.46
C LEU A 20 13.87 0.08 3.38
N ALA A 21 14.33 0.96 4.27
CA ALA A 21 14.04 2.39 4.21
C ALA A 21 14.72 3.11 3.02
N GLY A 22 15.69 2.45 2.37
CA GLY A 22 16.47 3.05 1.29
C GLY A 22 17.67 3.86 1.78
N ASN A 23 18.16 3.55 2.98
CA ASN A 23 19.36 4.14 3.56
C ASN A 23 20.52 3.13 3.50
N ALA A 24 21.75 3.64 3.36
CA ALA A 24 22.94 2.82 3.52
C ALA A 24 23.26 2.65 5.02
N PRO A 25 23.29 1.42 5.57
CA PRO A 25 23.65 1.20 6.96
C PRO A 25 25.12 1.58 7.21
N SER A 26 25.44 2.01 8.43
CA SER A 26 26.80 2.41 8.79
C SER A 26 27.82 1.28 8.57
N GLY A 27 28.95 1.61 7.91
CA GLY A 27 30.03 0.66 7.61
C GLY A 27 29.81 -0.19 6.36
N PHE A 28 28.75 0.06 5.59
CA PHE A 28 28.50 -0.57 4.29
C PHE A 28 28.84 0.39 3.15
N ASP A 29 29.28 -0.18 2.02
CA ASP A 29 29.36 0.56 0.77
C ASP A 29 27.96 1.03 0.34
N GLU A 30 27.84 2.33 0.05
CA GLU A 30 26.55 2.97 -0.23
C GLU A 30 25.87 2.37 -1.46
N TYR A 31 26.61 2.23 -2.56
CA TYR A 31 26.05 1.72 -3.82
C TYR A 31 25.51 0.29 -3.65
N THR A 32 26.29 -0.58 -3.03
CA THR A 32 25.92 -1.97 -2.77
C THR A 32 24.72 -2.06 -1.82
N ALA A 33 24.71 -1.27 -0.76
CA ALA A 33 23.62 -1.23 0.22
C ALA A 33 22.30 -0.77 -0.42
N LEU A 34 22.33 0.33 -1.18
CA LEU A 34 21.13 0.85 -1.85
C LEU A 34 20.60 -0.15 -2.89
N THR A 35 21.48 -0.80 -3.64
CA THR A 35 21.12 -1.86 -4.60
C THR A 35 20.45 -3.04 -3.90
N ALA A 36 21.02 -3.50 -2.77
CA ALA A 36 20.43 -4.56 -1.97
C ALA A 36 19.03 -4.18 -1.43
N GLY A 37 18.87 -2.95 -0.95
CA GLY A 37 17.58 -2.43 -0.50
C GLY A 37 16.51 -2.44 -1.60
N VAL A 38 16.87 -2.07 -2.83
CA VAL A 38 15.98 -2.13 -4.00
C VAL A 38 15.57 -3.57 -4.32
N GLN A 39 16.51 -4.53 -4.26
CA GLN A 39 16.22 -5.94 -4.50
C GLN A 39 15.27 -6.52 -3.43
N LEU A 40 15.48 -6.17 -2.16
CA LEU A 40 14.61 -6.59 -1.07
C LEU A 40 13.18 -6.05 -1.23
N ARG A 41 13.02 -4.77 -1.59
CA ARG A 41 11.69 -4.19 -1.86
C ARG A 41 11.04 -4.80 -3.11
N SER A 42 11.82 -5.04 -4.17
CA SER A 42 11.34 -5.71 -5.39
C SER A 42 10.83 -7.13 -5.10
N LYS A 43 11.56 -7.90 -4.28
CA LYS A 43 11.13 -9.22 -3.84
C LYS A 43 9.83 -9.15 -3.05
N ARG A 44 9.75 -8.26 -2.06
CA ARG A 44 8.55 -8.08 -1.23
C ARG A 44 7.32 -7.74 -2.09
N ARG A 45 7.48 -6.84 -3.07
CA ARG A 45 6.43 -6.50 -4.05
C ARG A 45 6.01 -7.70 -4.88
N PHE A 46 6.97 -8.49 -5.38
CA PHE A 46 6.69 -9.71 -6.13
C PHE A 46 5.92 -10.74 -5.30
N ASP A 47 6.34 -10.96 -4.06
CA ASP A 47 5.67 -11.90 -3.14
C ASP A 47 4.22 -11.43 -2.89
N VAL A 48 4.00 -10.13 -2.67
CA VAL A 48 2.65 -9.55 -2.49
C VAL A 48 1.79 -9.69 -3.74
N ALA A 49 2.33 -9.42 -4.93
CA ALA A 49 1.60 -9.59 -6.20
C ALA A 49 1.08 -11.02 -6.38
N ASN A 50 1.91 -12.01 -6.05
CA ASN A 50 1.55 -13.43 -6.16
C ASN A 50 0.52 -13.84 -5.12
N ALA A 51 0.65 -13.34 -3.88
CA ALA A 51 -0.25 -13.67 -2.79
C ALA A 51 -1.62 -13.00 -2.95
N VAL A 52 -1.68 -11.82 -3.58
CA VAL A 52 -2.88 -10.99 -3.69
C VAL A 52 -3.05 -10.49 -5.13
N PRO A 53 -3.51 -11.35 -6.07
CA PRO A 53 -3.51 -11.04 -7.50
C PRO A 53 -4.35 -9.82 -7.89
N TRP A 54 -5.41 -9.51 -7.14
CA TRP A 54 -6.27 -8.37 -7.44
C TRP A 54 -5.56 -7.02 -7.30
N LEU A 55 -4.41 -6.95 -6.59
CA LEU A 55 -3.60 -5.74 -6.53
C LEU A 55 -3.14 -5.28 -7.91
N ALA A 56 -2.99 -6.19 -8.88
CA ALA A 56 -2.65 -5.84 -10.25
C ALA A 56 -3.67 -4.90 -10.93
N GLU A 57 -4.91 -4.88 -10.44
CA GLU A 57 -5.97 -3.99 -10.94
C GLU A 57 -5.94 -2.60 -10.28
N LEU A 58 -5.24 -2.45 -9.14
CA LEU A 58 -5.14 -1.19 -8.42
C LEU A 58 -4.21 -0.22 -9.18
N PRO A 59 -4.64 1.02 -9.48
CA PRO A 59 -3.84 1.96 -10.25
C PRO A 59 -2.51 2.28 -9.56
N ASN A 60 -1.41 2.21 -10.30
CA ASN A 60 -0.05 2.51 -9.82
C ASN A 60 0.37 1.75 -8.54
N TRP A 61 -0.26 0.61 -8.25
CA TRP A 61 -0.04 -0.09 -6.98
C TRP A 61 1.43 -0.43 -6.71
N GLU A 62 2.21 -0.75 -7.75
CA GLU A 62 3.63 -1.08 -7.59
C GLU A 62 4.44 0.07 -7.02
N TYR A 63 4.20 1.28 -7.53
CA TYR A 63 4.86 2.49 -7.07
C TYR A 63 4.44 2.82 -5.63
N GLU A 64 3.13 2.78 -5.37
CA GLU A 64 2.56 3.10 -4.06
C GLU A 64 2.98 2.06 -3.00
N PHE A 65 3.10 0.80 -3.39
CA PHE A 65 3.61 -0.27 -2.55
C PHE A 65 5.10 -0.06 -2.25
N GLU A 66 5.90 0.39 -3.22
CA GLU A 66 7.30 0.71 -2.96
C GLU A 66 7.45 1.86 -1.94
N GLN A 67 6.63 2.91 -2.05
CA GLN A 67 6.62 4.00 -1.06
C GLN A 67 6.21 3.49 0.33
N TYR A 68 5.13 2.69 0.40
CA TYR A 68 4.70 2.04 1.63
C TYR A 68 5.83 1.19 2.24
N ALA A 69 6.50 0.36 1.43
CA ALA A 69 7.53 -0.57 1.89
C ALA A 69 8.80 0.12 2.41
N ARG A 70 9.09 1.35 1.99
CA ARG A 70 10.16 2.18 2.55
C ARG A 70 9.83 2.69 3.95
N LEU A 71 8.58 3.02 4.19
CA LEU A 71 8.13 3.59 5.47
C LEU A 71 7.74 2.53 6.49
N HIS A 72 7.42 1.32 6.03
CA HIS A 72 6.88 0.25 6.88
C HIS A 72 7.67 -1.04 6.72
N SER A 73 8.28 -1.50 7.81
CA SER A 73 8.90 -2.83 7.88
C SER A 73 7.81 -3.91 7.91
N MET A 74 8.02 -5.01 7.17
CA MET A 74 7.13 -6.17 7.24
C MET A 74 7.15 -6.78 8.64
N ARG A 75 5.98 -6.91 9.26
CA ARG A 75 5.85 -7.37 10.66
C ARG A 75 5.68 -8.88 10.83
N CYS A 76 5.06 -9.55 9.86
CA CYS A 76 4.67 -10.96 9.99
C CYS A 76 4.93 -11.76 8.72
N CYS A 77 4.10 -11.59 7.69
CA CYS A 77 4.19 -12.29 6.43
C CYS A 77 3.59 -11.45 5.30
N VAL A 78 3.73 -11.94 4.07
CA VAL A 78 3.21 -11.30 2.85
C VAL A 78 1.71 -10.95 2.92
N LEU A 79 0.87 -11.78 3.56
CA LEU A 79 -0.56 -11.52 3.67
C LEU A 79 -0.88 -10.42 4.70
N CYS A 80 -0.13 -10.36 5.81
CA CYS A 80 -0.23 -9.25 6.75
C CYS A 80 0.22 -7.95 6.08
N ASP A 81 1.26 -8.03 5.28
CA ASP A 81 1.80 -6.90 4.53
C ASP A 81 0.79 -6.35 3.52
N ALA A 82 0.15 -7.23 2.76
CA ALA A 82 -0.91 -6.85 1.84
C ALA A 82 -2.13 -6.26 2.57
N LYS A 83 -2.47 -6.77 3.76
CA LYS A 83 -3.54 -6.21 4.60
C LYS A 83 -3.19 -4.81 5.09
N GLU A 84 -1.98 -4.60 5.58
CA GLU A 84 -1.49 -3.29 6.03
C GLU A 84 -1.40 -2.30 4.86
N PHE A 85 -0.90 -2.74 3.70
CA PHE A 85 -0.89 -1.92 2.48
C PHE A 85 -2.30 -1.54 2.03
N ARG A 86 -3.27 -2.46 2.11
CA ARG A 86 -4.68 -2.13 1.87
C ARG A 86 -5.16 -1.03 2.82
N THR A 87 -4.81 -1.08 4.10
CA THR A 87 -5.16 0.00 5.04
C THR A 87 -4.49 1.32 4.64
N TYR A 88 -3.20 1.30 4.32
CA TYR A 88 -2.47 2.48 3.85
C TYR A 88 -3.08 3.09 2.58
N SER A 89 -3.58 2.27 1.66
CA SER A 89 -4.22 2.76 0.43
C SER A 89 -5.45 3.65 0.67
N TYR A 90 -6.10 3.53 1.82
CA TYR A 90 -7.20 4.43 2.22
C TYR A 90 -6.75 5.84 2.59
N GLU A 91 -5.47 6.02 2.92
CA GLU A 91 -4.89 7.33 3.22
C GLU A 91 -4.54 8.11 1.94
N LEU A 92 -4.41 7.40 0.81
CA LEU A 92 -4.11 7.97 -0.49
C LEU A 92 -5.40 8.28 -1.24
N PRO A 93 -5.76 9.56 -1.51
CA PRO A 93 -7.06 9.91 -2.07
C PRO A 93 -7.42 9.18 -3.36
N ARG A 94 -6.43 8.96 -4.25
CA ARG A 94 -6.63 8.26 -5.52
C ARG A 94 -6.91 6.77 -5.34
N LEU A 95 -6.20 6.09 -4.43
CA LEU A 95 -6.40 4.67 -4.18
C LEU A 95 -7.64 4.43 -3.32
N ARG A 96 -7.90 5.31 -2.35
CA ARG A 96 -9.10 5.30 -1.50
C ARG A 96 -10.37 5.20 -2.33
N ASP A 97 -10.53 6.07 -3.31
CA ASP A 97 -11.72 6.09 -4.15
C ASP A 97 -11.86 4.81 -4.98
N TRP A 98 -10.75 4.28 -5.50
CA TRP A 98 -10.73 3.00 -6.19
C TRP A 98 -11.11 1.83 -5.27
N MET A 99 -10.55 1.79 -4.05
CA MET A 99 -10.83 0.75 -3.06
C MET A 99 -12.32 0.75 -2.68
N MET A 100 -12.90 1.93 -2.46
CA MET A 100 -14.32 2.05 -2.16
C MET A 100 -15.20 1.63 -3.34
N ASP A 101 -14.84 2.02 -4.57
CA ASP A 101 -15.55 1.63 -5.80
C ASP A 101 -15.55 0.11 -5.98
N ARG A 102 -14.39 -0.52 -5.81
CA ARG A 102 -14.23 -1.98 -5.85
C ARG A 102 -15.06 -2.67 -4.77
N GLU A 103 -15.01 -2.19 -3.52
CA GLU A 103 -15.78 -2.79 -2.42
C GLU A 103 -17.28 -2.78 -2.70
N VAL A 104 -17.80 -1.75 -3.37
CA VAL A 104 -19.20 -1.73 -3.80
C VAL A 104 -19.44 -2.72 -4.94
N ALA A 105 -18.54 -2.78 -5.92
CA ALA A 105 -18.64 -3.70 -7.05
C ALA A 105 -18.60 -5.18 -6.64
N GLU A 106 -17.81 -5.51 -5.62
CA GLU A 106 -17.70 -6.85 -5.03
C GLU A 106 -18.79 -7.15 -3.99
N GLY A 107 -19.64 -6.18 -3.65
CA GLY A 107 -20.72 -6.34 -2.66
C GLY A 107 -20.25 -6.35 -1.20
N LEU A 108 -19.00 -5.98 -0.94
CA LEU A 108 -18.44 -5.79 0.40
C LEU A 108 -18.94 -4.49 1.05
N ARG A 109 -19.42 -3.55 0.23
CA ARG A 109 -19.95 -2.24 0.64
C ARG A 109 -21.24 -1.95 -0.12
N ARG A 110 -22.22 -1.31 0.54
CA ARG A 110 -23.49 -0.95 -0.12
C ARG A 110 -23.44 0.40 -0.84
N ILE A 111 -22.69 1.35 -0.29
CA ILE A 111 -22.67 2.74 -0.75
C ILE A 111 -21.24 3.29 -0.66
N ALA A 112 -20.78 3.98 -1.69
CA ALA A 112 -19.52 4.71 -1.70
C ALA A 112 -19.68 6.09 -2.34
N LEU A 113 -18.93 7.07 -1.84
CA LEU A 113 -18.80 8.39 -2.47
C LEU A 113 -17.37 8.53 -2.97
N VAL A 114 -17.19 8.55 -4.28
CA VAL A 114 -15.87 8.49 -4.95
C VAL A 114 -15.68 9.66 -5.89
N ARG A 115 -14.43 10.00 -6.23
CA ARG A 115 -14.12 10.97 -7.29
C ARG A 115 -13.72 10.25 -8.58
N ARG A 116 -14.47 10.48 -9.65
CA ARG A 116 -14.19 9.92 -10.99
C ARG A 116 -14.17 11.05 -12.01
N GLY A 117 -13.11 11.12 -12.82
CA GLY A 117 -12.93 12.18 -13.82
C GLY A 117 -13.03 13.61 -13.24
N GLY A 118 -12.56 13.82 -12.00
CA GLY A 118 -12.64 15.11 -11.30
C GLY A 118 -14.00 15.44 -10.66
N ARG A 119 -15.02 14.60 -10.81
CA ARG A 119 -16.37 14.81 -10.26
C ARG A 119 -16.64 13.85 -9.10
N ARG A 120 -17.46 14.27 -8.13
CA ARG A 120 -17.94 13.40 -7.05
C ARG A 120 -19.12 12.57 -7.55
N GLU A 121 -19.07 11.27 -7.37
CA GLU A 121 -20.12 10.32 -7.76
C GLU A 121 -20.49 9.46 -6.56
N LEU A 122 -21.80 9.35 -6.30
CA LEU A 122 -22.36 8.41 -5.35
C LEU A 122 -22.64 7.08 -6.06
N GLN A 123 -22.03 6.01 -5.58
CA GLN A 123 -22.25 4.66 -6.06
C GLN A 123 -23.09 3.88 -5.04
N ILE A 124 -24.12 3.19 -5.51
CA ILE A 124 -25.02 2.40 -4.67
C ILE A 124 -25.21 1.02 -5.28
N ALA A 125 -25.03 -0.02 -4.46
CA ALA A 125 -25.38 -1.40 -4.79
C ALA A 125 -26.83 -1.71 -4.38
N PHE A 126 -27.61 -2.19 -5.35
CA PHE A 126 -28.98 -2.69 -5.19
C PHE A 126 -29.03 -4.17 -5.59
N GLY A 127 -28.79 -5.07 -4.63
CA GLY A 127 -28.61 -6.49 -4.93
C GLY A 127 -27.41 -6.68 -5.88
N LYS A 128 -27.66 -7.26 -7.07
CA LYS A 128 -26.63 -7.44 -8.11
C LYS A 128 -26.44 -6.23 -9.03
N LYS A 129 -27.20 -5.15 -8.84
CA LYS A 129 -27.16 -3.96 -9.72
C LYS A 129 -26.34 -2.84 -9.07
N LEU A 130 -25.50 -2.19 -9.85
CA LEU A 130 -24.80 -0.96 -9.46
C LEU A 130 -25.47 0.26 -10.12
N ARG A 131 -25.57 1.35 -9.37
CA ARG A 131 -26.05 2.66 -9.84
C ARG A 131 -25.06 3.74 -9.44
N TYR A 132 -24.85 4.70 -10.34
CA TYR A 132 -23.94 5.82 -10.17
C TYR A 132 -24.74 7.12 -10.30
N PHE A 133 -24.53 8.05 -9.37
CA PHE A 133 -25.19 9.34 -9.36
C PHE A 133 -24.12 10.43 -9.26
N ALA A 134 -23.95 11.21 -10.34
CA ALA A 134 -23.08 12.38 -10.30
C ALA A 134 -23.67 13.41 -9.32
N LEU A 135 -22.87 13.81 -8.32
CA LEU A 135 -23.26 14.89 -7.45
C LEU A 135 -23.00 16.22 -8.17
N ARG A 136 -23.90 17.18 -8.00
CA ARG A 136 -23.67 18.54 -8.46
C ARG A 136 -22.41 19.08 -7.77
N PRO A 137 -21.51 19.78 -8.47
CA PRO A 137 -20.45 20.51 -7.81
C PRO A 137 -21.08 21.46 -6.78
N GLU A 138 -20.54 21.49 -5.57
CA GLU A 138 -20.90 22.51 -4.58
C GLU A 138 -20.75 23.85 -5.29
N ARG A 139 -21.85 24.62 -5.36
CA ARG A 139 -21.77 25.99 -5.86
C ARG A 139 -20.75 26.68 -4.95
N ALA A 140 -19.65 27.15 -5.52
CA ALA A 140 -18.83 28.14 -4.84
C ALA A 140 -19.79 29.29 -4.53
N GLU A 141 -20.12 29.48 -3.24
CA GLU A 141 -20.85 30.65 -2.81
C GLU A 141 -20.01 31.86 -3.24
N ALA A 142 -20.64 32.69 -4.06
CA ALA A 142 -20.08 33.91 -4.63
C ALA A 142 -20.03 35.03 -3.58
#